data_AF-A0A162MH91-F1
#
_entry.id   AF-A0A162MH91-F1
#
_cell.length_a   1.000
_cell.length_b   1.000
_cell.length_c   1.000
_cell.angle_alpha   90.00
_cell.angle_beta   90.00
_cell.angle_gamma   90.00
#
_symmetry.space_group_name_H-M   'P 1'
#
loop_
_entity.id
_entity.type
_entity.pdbx_description
1 polymer ?
#
loop_
_entity_poly.entity_id
_entity_poly.type
_entity_poly.pdbx_seq_one_letter_code
_entity_poly.pdbx_strand_id
1 'polypeptide(L)'
;MAKSQTHRFFANALQYSELFPKLEAYARLAMVEHEWYDDTEEEKNCVPGTYAVFGLGLTDKQYFPLVGTYMSLVDQEHQYVQQSFTLALIQHYGIDTTTLPTSDALLQSIIIQPSDEAHNNIAVANYHLGQLQEASDYFLLSSKRSDYAMYSHVKCLIELGRKEEAKNKLDTFSENDDEFVGTVEIAELFLELGYFEESVQWFEQGWQTYWKTPDWVSRYVYALFKINNPNRVRDIIKEVIQQLLDEKNEYEIMYEQISSGYTPSMKYNTSMSTSCYLFGCKRHNHPEYKE
;
A
#
# COMPACT_ATOMS: atom_id res chain seq x y z
N MET A 1 -6.80 6.16 10.85
CA MET A 1 -7.22 6.53 12.24
C MET A 1 -7.58 8.00 12.34
N ALA A 2 -8.52 8.33 13.24
CA ALA A 2 -9.29 9.59 13.24
C ALA A 2 -8.58 10.86 13.76
N LYS A 3 -7.36 10.73 14.33
CA LYS A 3 -6.57 11.86 14.87
C LYS A 3 -7.31 12.74 15.92
N SER A 4 -8.18 12.15 16.73
CA SER A 4 -9.00 12.86 17.73
C SER A 4 -8.27 13.21 19.04
N GLN A 5 -8.95 13.93 19.96
CA GLN A 5 -8.42 14.20 21.31
C GLN A 5 -8.22 12.90 22.09
N THR A 6 -9.18 12.00 21.98
CA THR A 6 -9.15 10.68 22.59
C THR A 6 -8.01 9.83 22.06
N HIS A 7 -7.79 9.82 20.73
CA HIS A 7 -6.66 9.11 20.14
C HIS A 7 -5.31 9.61 20.72
N ARG A 8 -5.15 10.93 20.88
CA ARG A 8 -3.93 11.54 21.46
C ARG A 8 -3.71 11.16 22.92
N PHE A 9 -4.77 11.13 23.72
CA PHE A 9 -4.70 10.71 25.12
C PHE A 9 -4.09 9.31 25.25
N PHE A 10 -4.62 8.34 24.50
CA PHE A 10 -4.10 6.97 24.55
C PHE A 10 -2.68 6.87 24.00
N ALA A 11 -2.36 7.57 22.92
CA ALA A 11 -1.01 7.59 22.38
C ALA A 11 0.03 8.08 23.38
N ASN A 12 -0.31 9.10 24.19
CA ASN A 12 0.54 9.59 25.27
C ASN A 12 0.61 8.61 26.45
N ALA A 13 -0.51 8.02 26.84
CA ALA A 13 -0.54 7.05 27.94
C ALA A 13 0.32 5.80 27.65
N LEU A 14 0.35 5.36 26.38
CA LEU A 14 1.15 4.21 25.94
C LEU A 14 2.66 4.44 25.98
N GLN A 15 3.13 5.66 26.24
CA GLN A 15 4.55 5.93 26.49
C GLN A 15 5.04 5.48 27.86
N TYR A 16 4.12 5.11 28.75
CA TYR A 16 4.38 4.77 30.14
C TYR A 16 3.95 3.33 30.41
N SER A 17 4.90 2.39 30.39
CA SER A 17 4.64 0.96 30.56
C SER A 17 3.90 0.60 31.85
N GLU A 18 4.09 1.40 32.91
CA GLU A 18 3.39 1.27 34.18
C GLU A 18 1.88 1.52 34.09
N LEU A 19 1.41 2.16 33.01
CA LEU A 19 -0.01 2.39 32.75
C LEU A 19 -0.66 1.23 32.01
N PHE A 20 0.09 0.30 31.42
CA PHE A 20 -0.50 -0.74 30.56
C PHE A 20 -1.56 -1.59 31.27
N PRO A 21 -1.37 -2.04 32.54
CA PRO A 21 -2.43 -2.76 33.24
C PRO A 21 -3.71 -1.94 33.45
N LYS A 22 -3.56 -0.61 33.62
CA LYS A 22 -4.69 0.31 33.77
C LYS A 22 -5.40 0.55 32.43
N LEU A 23 -4.65 0.64 31.34
CA LEU A 23 -5.18 0.78 29.98
C LEU A 23 -5.93 -0.47 29.54
N GLU A 24 -5.41 -1.66 29.86
CA GLU A 24 -6.11 -2.92 29.62
C GLU A 24 -7.41 -2.99 30.44
N ALA A 25 -7.35 -2.68 31.74
CA ALA A 25 -8.54 -2.66 32.59
C ALA A 25 -9.59 -1.66 32.09
N TYR A 26 -9.16 -0.48 31.67
CA TYR A 26 -10.01 0.52 31.03
C TYR A 26 -10.66 -0.05 29.76
N ALA A 27 -9.87 -0.62 28.84
CA ALA A 27 -10.39 -1.17 27.59
C ALA A 27 -11.46 -2.21 27.86
N ARG A 28 -11.22 -3.16 28.77
CA ARG A 28 -12.19 -4.21 29.12
C ARG A 28 -13.50 -3.68 29.72
N LEU A 29 -13.47 -2.54 30.40
CA LEU A 29 -14.65 -1.91 30.98
C LEU A 29 -15.38 -1.00 29.99
N ALA A 30 -14.64 -0.31 29.13
CA ALA A 30 -15.16 0.68 28.21
C ALA A 30 -15.73 0.06 26.93
N MET A 31 -15.22 -1.09 26.52
CA MET A 31 -15.67 -1.83 25.35
C MET A 31 -17.11 -2.31 25.54
N VAL A 32 -18.06 -1.57 24.98
CA VAL A 32 -19.49 -1.88 24.96
C VAL A 32 -20.00 -1.82 23.53
N GLU A 33 -20.81 -2.80 23.15
CA GLU A 33 -21.42 -2.88 21.82
C GLU A 33 -22.34 -1.67 21.57
N HIS A 34 -22.30 -1.12 20.35
CA HIS A 34 -23.06 0.06 19.91
C HIS A 34 -22.76 1.37 20.66
N GLU A 35 -21.70 1.44 21.46
CA GLU A 35 -21.19 2.67 22.06
C GLU A 35 -19.96 3.18 21.29
N TRP A 36 -19.81 4.50 21.21
CA TRP A 36 -18.83 5.15 20.32
C TRP A 36 -18.16 6.33 21.01
N TYR A 37 -16.90 6.58 20.67
CA TYR A 37 -16.34 7.91 20.88
C TYR A 37 -17.06 8.91 19.97
N ASP A 38 -17.39 10.07 20.52
CA ASP A 38 -18.13 11.16 19.88
C ASP A 38 -17.21 12.28 19.34
N ASP A 39 -15.89 12.11 19.47
CA ASP A 39 -14.90 13.11 19.12
C ASP A 39 -14.37 12.98 17.67
N THR A 40 -15.12 12.24 16.84
CA THR A 40 -14.82 11.95 15.42
C THR A 40 -16.10 11.98 14.57
N GLU A 41 -15.94 12.02 13.24
CA GLU A 41 -17.06 12.02 12.29
C GLU A 41 -17.35 10.60 11.78
N GLU A 42 -18.65 10.25 11.74
CA GLU A 42 -19.26 9.08 11.07
C GLU A 42 -18.37 7.81 11.08
N GLU A 43 -17.79 7.46 9.93
CA GLU A 43 -17.04 6.23 9.65
C GLU A 43 -15.73 6.08 10.45
N LYS A 44 -15.29 7.15 11.12
CA LYS A 44 -14.08 7.17 11.97
C LYS A 44 -14.39 6.94 13.44
N ASN A 45 -15.67 6.87 13.81
CA ASN A 45 -16.09 6.54 15.15
C ASN A 45 -15.65 5.12 15.49
N CYS A 46 -15.24 4.91 16.74
CA CYS A 46 -14.81 3.60 17.20
C CYS A 46 -15.26 3.36 18.63
N VAL A 47 -15.32 2.08 19.01
CA VAL A 47 -15.80 1.69 20.34
C VAL A 47 -14.89 2.29 21.42
N PRO A 48 -15.44 2.77 22.55
CA PRO A 48 -14.61 3.15 23.69
C PRO A 48 -13.66 2.01 24.10
N GLY A 49 -12.38 2.35 24.28
CA GLY A 49 -11.31 1.36 24.45
C GLY A 49 -10.48 1.03 23.21
N THR A 50 -10.96 1.30 21.98
CA THR A 50 -10.26 0.96 20.72
C THR A 50 -8.78 1.32 20.72
N TYR A 51 -8.45 2.59 21.04
CA TYR A 51 -7.08 3.08 21.00
C TYR A 51 -6.17 2.42 22.05
N ALA A 52 -6.72 2.05 23.21
CA ALA A 52 -5.97 1.32 24.24
C ALA A 52 -5.68 -0.11 23.77
N VAL A 53 -6.68 -0.81 23.22
CA VAL A 53 -6.53 -2.18 22.69
C VAL A 53 -5.46 -2.23 21.61
N PHE A 54 -5.57 -1.37 20.60
CA PHE A 54 -4.66 -1.37 19.45
C PHE A 54 -3.26 -0.94 19.84
N GLY A 55 -3.13 0.08 20.67
CA GLY A 55 -1.84 0.53 21.15
C GLY A 55 -1.11 -0.53 21.97
N LEU A 56 -1.81 -1.23 22.87
CA LEU A 56 -1.25 -2.33 23.64
C LEU A 56 -0.88 -3.50 22.71
N GLY A 57 -1.73 -3.85 21.75
CA GLY A 57 -1.46 -4.89 20.75
C GLY A 57 -0.21 -4.61 19.91
N LEU A 58 0.04 -3.35 19.54
CA LEU A 58 1.28 -2.95 18.86
C LEU A 58 2.51 -2.91 19.77
N THR A 59 2.31 -2.86 21.08
CA THR A 59 3.43 -2.76 22.03
C THR A 59 3.96 -4.14 22.43
N ASP A 60 3.08 -5.11 22.67
CA ASP A 60 3.49 -6.45 23.07
C ASP A 60 2.45 -7.51 22.66
N LYS A 61 2.94 -8.66 22.16
CA LYS A 61 2.11 -9.80 21.73
C LYS A 61 1.26 -10.37 22.88
N GLN A 62 1.61 -10.15 24.15
CA GLN A 62 0.81 -10.59 25.29
C GLN A 62 -0.62 -10.02 25.29
N TYR A 63 -0.86 -8.90 24.60
CA TYR A 63 -2.16 -8.25 24.49
C TYR A 63 -3.02 -8.74 23.32
N PHE A 64 -2.54 -9.69 22.51
CA PHE A 64 -3.33 -10.24 21.39
C PHE A 64 -4.68 -10.85 21.81
N PRO A 65 -4.83 -11.50 22.98
CA PRO A 65 -6.15 -11.93 23.46
C PRO A 65 -7.12 -10.76 23.69
N LEU A 66 -6.62 -9.59 24.12
CA LEU A 66 -7.44 -8.38 24.26
C LEU A 66 -7.89 -7.86 22.89
N VAL A 67 -6.98 -7.87 21.90
CA VAL A 67 -7.31 -7.53 20.50
C VAL A 67 -8.37 -8.48 19.96
N GLY A 68 -8.23 -9.79 20.16
CA GLY A 68 -9.25 -10.76 19.75
C GLY A 68 -10.61 -10.53 20.40
N THR A 69 -10.63 -10.18 21.69
CA THR A 69 -11.86 -9.82 22.41
C THR A 69 -12.54 -8.60 21.78
N TYR A 70 -11.76 -7.55 21.49
CA TYR A 70 -12.27 -6.36 20.81
C TYR A 70 -12.85 -6.70 19.43
N MET A 71 -12.16 -7.51 18.63
CA MET A 71 -12.65 -7.88 17.29
C MET A 71 -13.96 -8.67 17.32
N SER A 72 -14.22 -9.43 18.39
CA SER A 72 -15.49 -10.14 18.57
C SER A 72 -16.66 -9.23 18.99
N LEU A 73 -16.37 -8.01 19.47
CA LEU A 73 -17.38 -7.07 19.98
C LEU A 73 -17.81 -6.06 18.92
N VAL A 74 -16.91 -5.66 18.02
CA VAL A 74 -17.24 -4.63 17.04
C VAL A 74 -18.13 -5.19 15.94
N ASP A 75 -19.31 -4.61 15.81
CA ASP A 75 -20.19 -4.80 14.66
C ASP A 75 -19.54 -4.19 13.40
N GLN A 76 -19.37 -5.02 12.38
CA GLN A 76 -18.46 -4.80 11.26
C GLN A 76 -19.04 -3.92 10.14
N GLU A 77 -20.28 -3.44 10.30
CA GLU A 77 -20.97 -2.68 9.25
C GLU A 77 -20.53 -1.21 9.13
N HIS A 78 -19.84 -0.63 10.13
CA HIS A 78 -19.70 0.84 10.23
C HIS A 78 -18.33 1.38 10.71
N GLN A 79 -17.28 0.55 10.88
CA GLN A 79 -15.96 0.99 11.39
C GLN A 79 -14.79 0.61 10.47
N TYR A 80 -13.94 1.58 10.13
CA TYR A 80 -12.71 1.38 9.33
C TYR A 80 -11.42 1.35 10.17
N VAL A 81 -11.53 1.51 11.48
CA VAL A 81 -10.36 1.67 12.37
C VAL A 81 -9.53 0.38 12.46
N GLN A 82 -10.17 -0.77 12.31
CA GLN A 82 -9.55 -2.10 12.32
C GLN A 82 -8.57 -2.25 11.15
N GLN A 83 -8.94 -1.78 9.95
CA GLN A 83 -8.10 -1.88 8.75
C GLN A 83 -6.75 -1.18 8.93
N SER A 84 -6.78 0.05 9.49
CA SER A 84 -5.57 0.80 9.81
C SER A 84 -4.67 0.05 10.81
N PHE A 85 -5.28 -0.63 11.78
CA PHE A 85 -4.54 -1.42 12.77
C PHE A 85 -3.94 -2.68 12.17
N THR A 86 -4.65 -3.40 11.29
CA THR A 86 -4.14 -4.61 10.61
C THR A 86 -2.85 -4.32 9.86
N LEU A 87 -2.84 -3.24 9.07
CA LEU A 87 -1.66 -2.85 8.31
C LEU A 87 -0.49 -2.52 9.25
N ALA A 88 -0.75 -1.75 10.32
CA ALA A 88 0.27 -1.41 11.30
C ALA A 88 0.81 -2.64 12.04
N LEU A 89 -0.04 -3.61 12.37
CA LEU A 89 0.34 -4.86 13.05
C LEU A 89 1.26 -5.70 12.16
N ILE A 90 0.91 -5.86 10.87
CA ILE A 90 1.72 -6.58 9.88
C ILE A 90 3.06 -5.88 9.68
N GLN A 91 3.07 -4.55 9.54
CA GLN A 91 4.31 -3.78 9.40
C GLN A 91 5.22 -3.88 10.64
N HIS A 92 4.64 -3.97 11.83
CA HIS A 92 5.39 -3.99 13.08
C HIS A 92 5.98 -5.38 13.39
N TYR A 93 5.16 -6.44 13.29
CA TYR A 93 5.56 -7.78 13.72
C TYR A 93 5.88 -8.74 12.56
N GLY A 94 5.51 -8.40 11.32
CA GLY A 94 5.44 -9.37 10.24
C GLY A 94 4.33 -10.40 10.45
N ILE A 95 4.25 -11.37 9.53
CA ILE A 95 3.28 -12.47 9.61
C ILE A 95 3.99 -13.75 10.07
N ASP A 96 3.58 -14.28 11.22
CA ASP A 96 4.06 -15.53 11.79
C ASP A 96 2.90 -16.25 12.51
N THR A 97 3.12 -17.49 12.97
CA THR A 97 2.08 -18.31 13.63
C THR A 97 1.43 -17.68 14.87
N THR A 98 2.07 -16.68 15.50
CA THR A 98 1.56 -15.97 16.67
C THR A 98 0.77 -14.72 16.31
N THR A 99 1.08 -14.07 15.17
CA THR A 99 0.29 -12.95 14.62
C THR A 99 -0.88 -13.45 13.76
N LEU A 100 -0.78 -14.68 13.26
CA LEU A 100 -1.76 -15.31 12.36
C LEU A 100 -3.20 -15.29 12.90
N PRO A 101 -3.51 -15.67 14.16
CA PRO A 101 -4.90 -15.69 14.62
C PRO A 101 -5.53 -14.30 14.75
N THR A 102 -4.71 -13.29 15.08
CA THR A 102 -5.15 -11.89 15.16
C THR A 102 -5.31 -11.29 13.77
N SER A 103 -4.40 -11.61 12.85
CA SER A 103 -4.54 -11.30 11.43
C SER A 103 -5.74 -12.03 10.81
N ASP A 104 -6.00 -13.28 11.17
CA ASP A 104 -7.13 -14.09 10.67
C ASP A 104 -8.45 -13.53 11.19
N ALA A 105 -8.57 -13.16 12.47
CA ALA A 105 -9.74 -12.44 12.98
C ALA A 105 -9.97 -11.08 12.26
N LEU A 106 -8.90 -10.40 11.87
CA LEU A 106 -8.94 -9.17 11.08
C LEU A 106 -9.30 -9.43 9.61
N LEU A 107 -8.89 -10.56 9.04
CA LEU A 107 -9.29 -11.01 7.70
C LEU A 107 -10.74 -11.53 7.71
N GLN A 108 -11.22 -12.09 8.82
CA GLN A 108 -12.63 -12.47 9.01
C GLN A 108 -13.53 -11.23 9.18
N SER A 109 -13.04 -10.15 9.81
CA SER A 109 -13.79 -8.89 9.85
C SER A 109 -14.03 -8.26 8.47
N ILE A 110 -13.14 -8.54 7.50
CA ILE A 110 -13.30 -8.15 6.09
C ILE A 110 -14.40 -8.97 5.39
N ILE A 111 -14.63 -10.23 5.80
CA ILE A 111 -15.64 -11.10 5.19
C ILE A 111 -17.08 -10.66 5.54
N ILE A 112 -17.27 -9.92 6.63
CA ILE A 112 -18.60 -9.51 7.11
C ILE A 112 -19.17 -8.32 6.29
N GLN A 113 -18.31 -7.50 5.67
CA GLN A 113 -18.71 -6.52 4.65
C GLN A 113 -17.70 -6.52 3.48
N PRO A 114 -17.94 -7.32 2.43
CA PRO A 114 -17.04 -7.40 1.29
C PRO A 114 -16.92 -6.04 0.59
N SER A 115 -15.75 -5.40 0.70
CA SER A 115 -15.36 -4.24 -0.11
C SER A 115 -14.19 -4.61 -1.02
N ASP A 116 -14.01 -3.87 -2.11
CA ASP A 116 -12.91 -4.10 -3.05
C ASP A 116 -11.56 -3.91 -2.36
N GLU A 117 -11.42 -2.88 -1.52
CA GLU A 117 -10.20 -2.63 -0.73
C GLU A 117 -9.91 -3.76 0.26
N ALA A 118 -10.96 -4.30 0.85
CA ALA A 118 -10.85 -5.34 1.84
C ALA A 118 -10.34 -6.63 1.18
N HIS A 119 -10.94 -7.08 0.08
CA HIS A 119 -10.45 -8.22 -0.71
C HIS A 119 -9.02 -7.99 -1.22
N ASN A 120 -8.71 -6.79 -1.72
CA ASN A 120 -7.36 -6.47 -2.21
C ASN A 120 -6.31 -6.57 -1.09
N ASN A 121 -6.62 -6.13 0.13
CA ASN A 121 -5.71 -6.27 1.28
C ASN A 121 -5.47 -7.73 1.65
N ILE A 122 -6.51 -8.57 1.63
CA ILE A 122 -6.38 -10.02 1.84
C ILE A 122 -5.50 -10.63 0.75
N ALA A 123 -5.73 -10.24 -0.50
CA ALA A 123 -5.00 -10.76 -1.65
C ALA A 123 -3.50 -10.46 -1.56
N VAL A 124 -3.14 -9.21 -1.23
CA VAL A 124 -1.75 -8.79 -1.01
C VAL A 124 -1.10 -9.59 0.13
N ALA A 125 -1.81 -9.80 1.24
CA ALA A 125 -1.30 -10.59 2.35
C ALA A 125 -1.02 -12.05 1.92
N ASN A 126 -1.98 -12.70 1.25
CA ASN A 126 -1.81 -14.06 0.74
C ASN A 126 -0.66 -14.15 -0.28
N TYR A 127 -0.50 -13.14 -1.14
CA TYR A 127 0.59 -13.10 -2.12
C TYR A 127 1.96 -13.10 -1.43
N HIS A 128 2.13 -12.26 -0.40
CA HIS A 128 3.36 -12.24 0.40
C HIS A 128 3.58 -13.49 1.25
N LEU A 129 2.52 -14.24 1.53
CA LEU A 129 2.59 -15.56 2.18
C LEU A 129 2.93 -16.70 1.22
N GLY A 130 3.02 -16.43 -0.09
CA GLY A 130 3.22 -17.45 -1.13
C GLY A 130 1.97 -18.29 -1.39
N GLN A 131 0.82 -17.90 -0.84
CA GLN A 131 -0.50 -18.51 -1.07
C GLN A 131 -1.08 -17.94 -2.37
N LEU A 132 -0.43 -18.28 -3.49
CA LEU A 132 -0.70 -17.64 -4.77
C LEU A 132 -2.12 -17.89 -5.30
N GLN A 133 -2.71 -19.05 -5.00
CA GLN A 133 -4.06 -19.37 -5.45
C GLN A 133 -5.09 -18.54 -4.70
N GLU A 134 -4.97 -18.48 -3.37
CA GLU A 134 -5.82 -17.66 -2.52
C GLU A 134 -5.67 -16.17 -2.86
N ALA A 135 -4.43 -15.70 -3.05
CA ALA A 135 -4.16 -14.33 -3.48
C ALA A 135 -4.86 -14.01 -4.81
N SER A 136 -4.71 -14.88 -5.81
CA SER A 136 -5.36 -14.76 -7.11
C SER A 136 -6.88 -14.62 -6.97
N ASP A 137 -7.50 -15.46 -6.16
CA ASP A 137 -8.97 -15.49 -6.02
C ASP A 137 -9.48 -14.22 -5.33
N TYR A 138 -8.78 -13.72 -4.32
CA TYR A 138 -9.14 -12.45 -3.66
C TYR A 138 -8.90 -11.23 -4.54
N PHE A 139 -7.80 -11.18 -5.30
CA PHE A 139 -7.58 -10.09 -6.26
C PHE A 139 -8.71 -10.02 -7.30
N LEU A 140 -9.18 -11.18 -7.78
CA LEU A 140 -10.28 -11.26 -8.74
C LEU A 140 -11.58 -10.70 -8.15
N LEU A 141 -11.87 -10.95 -6.87
CA LEU A 141 -13.07 -10.43 -6.20
C LEU A 141 -13.10 -8.89 -6.12
N SER A 142 -11.94 -8.26 -5.96
CA SER A 142 -11.81 -6.79 -5.94
C SER A 142 -11.63 -6.15 -7.32
N SER A 143 -11.50 -6.95 -8.38
CA SER A 143 -10.99 -6.44 -9.64
C SER A 143 -12.05 -5.82 -10.53
N LYS A 144 -11.70 -4.65 -11.09
CA LYS A 144 -12.28 -4.11 -12.31
C LYS A 144 -11.47 -4.55 -13.50
N ARG A 145 -11.97 -4.27 -14.71
CA ARG A 145 -11.44 -4.84 -15.96
C ARG A 145 -9.94 -4.59 -16.19
N SER A 146 -9.45 -3.39 -15.93
CA SER A 146 -8.08 -2.96 -16.26
C SER A 146 -7.30 -2.38 -15.08
N ASP A 147 -7.75 -2.62 -13.85
CA ASP A 147 -7.16 -2.02 -12.66
C ASP A 147 -5.95 -2.80 -12.11
N TYR A 148 -5.38 -2.30 -11.01
CA TYR A 148 -4.25 -2.95 -10.33
C TYR A 148 -4.62 -4.30 -9.69
N ALA A 149 -5.87 -4.51 -9.31
CA ALA A 149 -6.32 -5.78 -8.76
C ALA A 149 -6.36 -6.87 -9.84
N MET A 150 -6.89 -6.57 -11.03
CA MET A 150 -6.84 -7.49 -12.18
C MET A 150 -5.40 -7.74 -12.62
N TYR A 151 -4.54 -6.71 -12.65
CA TYR A 151 -3.11 -6.89 -12.92
C TYR A 151 -2.49 -7.91 -11.95
N SER A 152 -2.77 -7.76 -10.65
CA SER A 152 -2.22 -8.63 -9.61
C SER A 152 -2.78 -10.05 -9.71
N HIS A 153 -4.06 -10.21 -10.05
CA HIS A 153 -4.66 -11.51 -10.38
C HIS A 153 -3.95 -12.18 -11.56
N VAL A 154 -3.76 -11.47 -12.68
CA VAL A 154 -3.05 -11.99 -13.86
C VAL A 154 -1.62 -12.38 -13.52
N LYS A 155 -0.92 -11.57 -12.73
CA LYS A 155 0.43 -11.89 -12.25
C LYS A 155 0.46 -13.19 -11.44
N CYS A 156 -0.48 -13.39 -10.52
CA CYS A 156 -0.60 -14.63 -9.76
C CYS A 156 -0.83 -15.84 -10.68
N LEU A 157 -1.70 -15.69 -11.70
CA LEU A 157 -1.93 -16.76 -12.69
C LEU A 157 -0.66 -17.12 -13.47
N ILE A 158 0.16 -16.14 -13.85
CA ILE A 158 1.46 -16.36 -14.50
C ILE A 158 2.39 -17.16 -13.59
N GLU A 159 2.53 -16.75 -12.34
CA GLU A 159 3.39 -17.42 -11.35
C GLU A 159 2.92 -18.85 -11.01
N LEU A 160 1.60 -19.08 -11.03
CA LEU A 160 0.98 -20.41 -10.91
C LEU A 160 1.13 -21.26 -12.17
N GLY A 161 1.64 -20.71 -13.29
CA GLY A 161 1.76 -21.40 -14.57
C GLY A 161 0.46 -21.50 -15.38
N ARG A 162 -0.62 -20.81 -14.97
CA ARG A 162 -1.93 -20.76 -15.64
C ARG A 162 -1.92 -19.76 -16.81
N LYS A 163 -0.98 -19.96 -17.75
CA LYS A 163 -0.66 -18.99 -18.81
C LYS A 163 -1.81 -18.64 -19.75
N GLU A 164 -2.60 -19.63 -20.19
CA GLU A 164 -3.73 -19.41 -21.10
C GLU A 164 -4.81 -18.53 -20.46
N GLU A 165 -5.09 -18.74 -19.17
CA GLU A 165 -6.07 -17.95 -18.44
C GLU A 165 -5.56 -16.53 -18.19
N ALA A 166 -4.29 -16.40 -17.80
CA ALA A 166 -3.64 -15.10 -17.67
C ALA A 166 -3.72 -14.30 -18.98
N LYS A 167 -3.42 -14.93 -20.12
CA LYS A 167 -3.53 -14.30 -21.45
C LYS A 167 -4.95 -13.87 -21.77
N ASN A 168 -5.93 -14.75 -21.58
CA ASN A 168 -7.34 -14.43 -21.84
C ASN A 168 -7.84 -13.25 -21.01
N LYS A 169 -7.41 -13.11 -19.76
CA LYS A 169 -7.74 -11.96 -18.92
C LYS A 169 -7.01 -10.70 -19.39
N LEU A 170 -5.72 -10.81 -19.65
CA LEU A 170 -4.89 -9.69 -20.09
C LEU A 170 -5.36 -9.08 -21.42
N ASP A 171 -5.85 -9.92 -22.35
CA ASP A 171 -6.42 -9.49 -23.63
C ASP A 171 -7.68 -8.64 -23.49
N THR A 172 -8.30 -8.63 -22.30
CA THR A 172 -9.44 -7.77 -22.04
C THR A 172 -9.04 -6.35 -21.63
N PHE A 173 -7.79 -6.06 -21.29
CA PHE A 173 -7.39 -4.73 -20.81
C PHE A 173 -7.56 -3.65 -21.88
N SER A 174 -7.91 -2.44 -21.44
CA SER A 174 -8.17 -1.29 -22.31
C SER A 174 -7.73 0.00 -21.65
N GLU A 175 -6.96 0.82 -22.37
CA GLU A 175 -6.52 2.15 -21.90
C GLU A 175 -7.68 3.15 -21.69
N ASN A 176 -8.86 2.84 -22.24
CA ASN A 176 -10.05 3.69 -22.14
C ASN A 176 -10.93 3.35 -20.94
N ASP A 177 -10.55 2.35 -20.12
CA ASP A 177 -11.29 2.02 -18.91
C ASP A 177 -11.04 3.07 -17.82
N ASP A 178 -12.06 3.39 -17.02
CA ASP A 178 -12.00 4.46 -16.00
C ASP A 178 -10.86 4.26 -14.99
N GLU A 179 -10.60 3.00 -14.61
CA GLU A 179 -9.47 2.59 -13.77
C GLU A 179 -8.54 1.72 -14.59
N PHE A 180 -7.47 2.35 -15.09
CA PHE A 180 -6.46 1.73 -15.93
C PHE A 180 -5.10 1.69 -15.21
N VAL A 181 -4.54 0.49 -15.09
CA VAL A 181 -3.29 0.21 -14.36
C VAL A 181 -2.08 0.96 -14.94
N GLY A 182 -2.03 1.07 -16.27
CA GLY A 182 -0.91 1.65 -17.01
C GLY A 182 -0.44 0.73 -18.15
N THR A 183 0.11 1.33 -19.21
CA THR A 183 0.53 0.57 -20.40
C THR A 183 1.81 -0.23 -20.14
N VAL A 184 2.70 0.28 -19.28
CA VAL A 184 3.98 -0.37 -18.94
C VAL A 184 3.70 -1.66 -18.16
N GLU A 185 2.81 -1.61 -17.18
CA GLU A 185 2.41 -2.74 -16.36
C GLU A 185 1.82 -3.88 -17.22
N ILE A 186 0.98 -3.54 -18.20
CA ILE A 186 0.42 -4.52 -19.16
C ILE A 186 1.53 -5.10 -20.05
N ALA A 187 2.42 -4.25 -20.56
CA ALA A 187 3.53 -4.68 -21.40
C ALA A 187 4.43 -5.69 -20.69
N GLU A 188 4.64 -5.52 -19.38
CA GLU A 188 5.38 -6.46 -18.54
C GLU A 188 4.66 -7.81 -18.41
N LEU A 189 3.35 -7.84 -18.19
CA LEU A 189 2.62 -9.12 -18.11
C LEU A 189 2.68 -9.89 -19.43
N PHE A 190 2.56 -9.21 -20.59
CA PHE A 190 2.77 -9.85 -21.89
C PHE A 190 4.22 -10.37 -22.04
N LEU A 191 5.20 -9.61 -21.52
CA LEU A 191 6.59 -10.02 -21.54
C LEU A 191 6.82 -11.31 -20.73
N GLU A 192 6.29 -11.38 -19.51
CA GLU A 192 6.41 -12.56 -18.64
C GLU A 192 5.72 -13.80 -19.24
N LEU A 193 4.63 -13.60 -19.99
CA LEU A 193 3.95 -14.66 -20.73
C LEU A 193 4.72 -15.10 -21.99
N GLY A 194 5.61 -14.27 -22.52
CA GLY A 194 6.40 -14.52 -23.74
C GLY A 194 5.73 -14.04 -25.04
N TYR A 195 4.71 -13.18 -24.95
CA TYR A 195 4.05 -12.52 -26.08
C TYR A 195 4.79 -11.21 -26.39
N PHE A 196 5.94 -11.34 -27.07
CA PHE A 196 6.87 -10.23 -27.24
C PHE A 196 6.33 -9.13 -28.17
N GLU A 197 5.57 -9.50 -29.20
CA GLU A 197 4.94 -8.56 -30.12
C GLU A 197 3.92 -7.66 -29.40
N GLU A 198 2.99 -8.24 -28.63
CA GLU A 198 2.02 -7.49 -27.82
C GLU A 198 2.72 -6.65 -26.74
N SER A 199 3.74 -7.22 -26.07
CA SER A 199 4.55 -6.49 -25.09
C SER A 199 5.17 -5.22 -25.70
N VAL A 200 5.77 -5.33 -26.90
CA VAL A 200 6.33 -4.19 -27.63
C VAL A 200 5.28 -3.15 -27.98
N GLN A 201 4.06 -3.56 -28.39
CA GLN A 201 2.98 -2.63 -28.70
C GLN A 201 2.60 -1.77 -27.49
N TRP A 202 2.42 -2.40 -26.33
CA TRP A 202 2.08 -1.70 -25.09
C TRP A 202 3.21 -0.81 -24.57
N PHE A 203 4.46 -1.27 -24.64
CA PHE A 203 5.61 -0.42 -24.30
C PHE A 203 5.71 0.81 -25.19
N GLU A 204 5.49 0.66 -26.50
CA GLU A 204 5.53 1.77 -27.45
C GLU A 204 4.43 2.80 -27.17
N GLN A 205 3.23 2.34 -26.78
CA GLN A 205 2.12 3.20 -26.38
C GLN A 205 2.43 4.01 -25.12
N GLY A 206 3.16 3.43 -24.17
CA GLY A 206 3.63 4.14 -22.97
C GLY A 206 4.82 5.07 -23.19
N TRP A 207 5.55 4.95 -24.30
CA TRP A 207 6.90 5.50 -24.47
C TRP A 207 6.97 7.03 -24.30
N GLN A 208 5.96 7.75 -24.78
CA GLN A 208 5.89 9.21 -24.71
C GLN A 208 5.16 9.74 -23.47
N THR A 209 4.48 8.86 -22.73
CA THR A 209 3.61 9.24 -21.60
C THR A 209 4.35 9.10 -20.28
N TYR A 210 5.08 8.00 -20.09
CA TYR A 210 5.71 7.67 -18.82
C TYR A 210 7.17 8.10 -18.75
N TRP A 211 7.61 8.41 -17.54
CA TRP A 211 9.02 8.65 -17.25
C TRP A 211 9.83 7.37 -17.50
N LYS A 212 10.96 7.52 -18.21
CA LYS A 212 11.81 6.40 -18.62
C LYS A 212 12.73 6.01 -17.48
N THR A 213 12.47 4.86 -16.87
CA THR A 213 13.35 4.29 -15.85
C THR A 213 14.20 3.17 -16.45
N PRO A 214 15.42 2.92 -15.93
CA PRO A 214 16.27 1.86 -16.45
C PRO A 214 15.62 0.47 -16.51
N ASP A 215 14.74 0.17 -15.54
CA ASP A 215 14.09 -1.14 -15.43
C ASP A 215 13.18 -1.43 -16.61
N TRP A 216 12.11 -0.65 -16.80
CA TRP A 216 11.17 -0.91 -17.89
C TRP A 216 11.76 -0.63 -19.28
N VAL A 217 12.72 0.31 -19.40
CA VAL A 217 13.47 0.52 -20.65
C VAL A 217 14.25 -0.75 -21.03
N SER A 218 14.89 -1.40 -20.05
CA SER A 218 15.64 -2.64 -20.30
C SER A 218 14.72 -3.79 -20.71
N ARG A 219 13.55 -3.91 -20.07
CA ARG A 219 12.49 -4.86 -20.43
C ARG A 219 11.96 -4.61 -21.84
N TYR A 220 11.74 -3.35 -22.21
CA TYR A 220 11.31 -2.99 -23.55
C TYR A 220 12.36 -3.33 -24.62
N VAL A 221 13.62 -2.97 -24.39
CA VAL A 221 14.74 -3.33 -25.28
C VAL A 221 14.86 -4.85 -25.43
N TYR A 222 14.68 -5.60 -24.33
CA TYR A 222 14.67 -7.06 -24.38
C TYR A 222 13.51 -7.58 -25.25
N ALA A 223 12.29 -7.08 -25.09
CA ALA A 223 11.14 -7.44 -25.93
C ALA A 223 11.42 -7.21 -27.43
N LEU A 224 11.98 -6.04 -27.77
CA LEU A 224 12.37 -5.70 -29.15
C LEU A 224 13.45 -6.62 -29.72
N PHE A 225 14.42 -7.01 -28.88
CA PHE A 225 15.44 -7.98 -29.26
C PHE A 225 14.82 -9.35 -29.59
N LYS A 226 13.83 -9.78 -28.80
CA LYS A 226 13.12 -11.05 -29.00
C LYS A 226 12.34 -11.11 -30.31
N ILE A 227 11.79 -9.98 -30.77
CA ILE A 227 11.14 -9.87 -32.09
C ILE A 227 12.10 -9.45 -33.22
N ASN A 228 13.42 -9.45 -32.97
CA ASN A 228 14.45 -9.08 -33.94
C ASN A 228 14.25 -7.68 -34.57
N ASN A 229 13.99 -6.67 -33.75
CA ASN A 229 13.86 -5.27 -34.17
C ASN A 229 15.06 -4.40 -33.71
N PRO A 230 16.26 -4.59 -34.29
CA PRO A 230 17.48 -3.92 -33.85
C PRO A 230 17.50 -2.41 -34.15
N ASN A 231 16.68 -1.96 -35.11
CA ASN A 231 16.58 -0.54 -35.44
C ASN A 231 15.91 0.21 -34.29
N ARG A 232 14.73 -0.26 -33.84
CA ARG A 232 14.02 0.38 -32.73
C ARG A 232 14.82 0.31 -31.43
N VAL A 233 15.53 -0.80 -31.16
CA VAL A 233 16.46 -0.91 -30.02
C VAL A 233 17.50 0.21 -30.06
N ARG A 234 18.14 0.44 -31.22
CA ARG A 234 19.15 1.48 -31.36
C ARG A 234 18.56 2.88 -31.14
N ASP A 235 17.36 3.12 -31.64
CA ASP A 235 16.69 4.41 -31.49
C ASP A 235 16.35 4.70 -30.02
N ILE A 236 15.79 3.72 -29.31
CA ILE A 236 15.48 3.82 -27.88
C ILE A 236 16.75 4.09 -27.05
N ILE A 237 17.81 3.30 -27.29
CA ILE A 237 19.07 3.48 -26.54
C ILE A 237 19.65 4.87 -26.79
N LYS A 238 19.62 5.36 -28.03
CA LYS A 238 20.08 6.72 -28.35
C LYS A 238 19.24 7.78 -27.67
N GLU A 239 17.91 7.65 -27.70
CA GLU A 239 16.98 8.59 -27.06
C GLU A 239 17.23 8.67 -25.55
N VAL A 240 17.32 7.54 -24.88
CA VAL A 240 17.55 7.47 -23.43
C VAL A 240 18.93 7.99 -23.05
N ILE A 241 19.98 7.67 -23.81
CA ILE A 241 21.32 8.22 -23.57
C ILE A 241 21.30 9.75 -23.72
N GLN A 242 20.61 10.27 -24.75
CA GLN A 242 20.52 11.70 -24.96
C GLN A 242 19.79 12.39 -23.80
N GLN A 243 18.65 11.84 -23.36
CA GLN A 243 17.91 12.36 -22.19
C GLN A 243 18.78 12.39 -20.93
N LEU A 244 19.52 11.31 -20.65
CA LEU A 244 20.43 11.25 -19.51
C LEU A 244 21.60 12.25 -19.61
N LEU A 245 22.11 12.51 -20.82
CA LEU A 245 23.13 13.53 -21.04
C LEU A 245 22.58 14.94 -20.82
N ASP A 246 21.36 15.20 -21.28
CA ASP A 246 20.68 16.48 -21.11
C ASP A 246 20.39 16.73 -19.62
N GLU A 247 19.83 15.75 -18.90
CA GLU A 247 19.61 15.80 -17.45
C GLU A 247 20.92 16.03 -16.68
N LYS A 248 21.98 15.31 -17.05
CA LYS A 248 23.30 15.49 -16.43
C LYS A 248 23.79 16.92 -16.60
N ASN A 249 23.67 17.48 -17.80
CA ASN A 249 24.08 18.86 -18.07
C ASN A 249 23.22 19.87 -17.28
N GLU A 250 21.91 19.63 -17.15
CA GLU A 250 21.04 20.45 -16.29
C GLU A 250 21.48 20.42 -14.83
N TYR A 251 21.83 19.25 -14.30
CA TYR A 251 22.35 19.11 -12.94
C TYR A 251 23.72 19.79 -12.76
N GLU A 252 24.61 19.70 -13.75
CA GLU A 252 25.90 20.40 -13.74
C GLU A 252 25.71 21.92 -13.69
N ILE A 253 24.81 22.47 -14.51
CA ILE A 253 24.46 23.90 -14.49
C ILE A 253 23.87 24.30 -13.13
N MET A 254 22.95 23.50 -12.59
CA MET A 254 22.34 23.76 -11.28
C MET A 254 23.39 23.75 -10.17
N TYR A 255 24.34 22.82 -10.22
CA TYR A 255 25.44 22.73 -9.29
C TYR A 255 26.37 23.95 -9.36
N GLU A 256 26.71 24.42 -10.55
CA GLU A 256 27.50 25.64 -10.75
C GLU A 256 26.79 26.88 -10.20
N GLN A 257 25.49 27.01 -10.47
CA GLN A 257 24.68 28.10 -9.93
C GLN A 257 24.70 28.08 -8.40
N ILE A 258 24.37 26.95 -7.78
CA ILE A 258 24.37 26.81 -6.32
C ILE A 258 25.76 27.12 -5.74
N SER A 259 26.82 26.63 -6.39
CA SER A 259 28.22 26.88 -5.97
C SER A 259 28.63 28.35 -6.07
N SER A 260 28.04 29.11 -7.00
CA SER A 260 28.24 30.56 -7.13
C SER A 260 27.48 31.41 -6.10
N GLY A 261 26.73 30.76 -5.19
CA GLY A 261 25.89 31.42 -4.19
C GLY A 261 24.47 31.73 -4.67
N TYR A 262 24.09 31.30 -5.87
CA TYR A 262 22.70 31.38 -6.32
C TYR A 262 21.84 30.44 -5.47
N THR A 263 20.81 31.00 -4.85
CA THR A 263 19.80 30.23 -4.12
C THR A 263 18.54 30.19 -4.98
N PRO A 264 18.15 29.02 -5.53
CA PRO A 264 16.93 28.90 -6.32
C PRO A 264 15.72 29.36 -5.52
N SER A 265 14.84 30.15 -6.16
CA SER A 265 13.55 30.52 -5.59
C SER A 265 12.67 29.28 -5.48
N MET A 266 12.65 28.64 -4.30
CA MET A 266 11.75 27.55 -4.02
C MET A 266 10.38 28.14 -3.68
N LYS A 267 9.38 27.94 -4.54
CA LYS A 267 7.97 28.07 -4.12
C LYS A 267 7.63 26.87 -3.26
N TYR A 268 8.09 26.92 -2.02
CA TYR A 268 7.79 25.90 -1.03
C TYR A 268 6.46 26.26 -0.37
N ASN A 269 5.39 25.59 -0.79
CA ASN A 269 4.18 25.57 0.00
C ASN A 269 4.39 24.56 1.13
N THR A 270 4.75 25.06 2.32
CA THR A 270 4.61 24.28 3.54
C THR A 270 3.13 23.94 3.74
N SER A 271 2.75 22.69 3.57
CA SER A 271 1.65 22.14 4.36
C SER A 271 2.26 21.65 5.68
N MET A 272 1.74 22.13 6.81
CA MET A 272 2.10 21.52 8.09
C MET A 272 1.46 20.13 8.13
N SER A 273 2.24 19.10 7.85
CA SER A 273 1.90 17.74 8.28
C SER A 273 2.50 17.55 9.67
N THR A 274 1.70 17.78 10.71
CA THR A 274 2.07 17.61 12.13
C THR A 274 2.21 16.14 12.54
N SER A 275 2.29 15.23 11.58
CA SER A 275 2.03 13.81 11.81
C SER A 275 3.33 13.01 11.89
N CYS A 276 3.89 12.85 13.09
CA CYS A 276 4.58 11.59 13.38
C CYS A 276 3.48 10.55 13.72
N TYR A 277 3.35 9.53 12.87
CA TYR A 277 2.21 8.60 12.83
C TYR A 277 2.32 7.39 13.75
N LEU A 278 3.47 7.18 14.39
CA LEU A 278 3.66 6.08 15.34
C LEU A 278 3.50 6.59 16.77
N PHE A 279 2.72 5.82 17.54
CA PHE A 279 2.57 5.94 18.99
C PHE A 279 3.88 6.41 19.68
N GLY A 280 3.85 7.65 20.17
CA GLY A 280 4.92 8.40 20.87
C GLY A 280 6.33 8.39 20.29
N CYS A 281 6.41 8.84 19.06
CA CYS A 281 7.62 9.28 18.39
C CYS A 281 8.37 10.41 19.16
N LYS A 282 9.46 10.07 19.86
CA LYS A 282 10.35 11.03 20.56
C LYS A 282 11.33 11.79 19.63
N ARG A 283 11.32 11.49 18.33
CA ARG A 283 12.36 11.91 17.36
C ARG A 283 12.20 13.37 16.91
N HIS A 284 10.98 13.88 16.97
CA HIS A 284 10.65 15.24 16.57
C HIS A 284 10.04 15.93 17.80
N ASN A 285 10.79 16.86 18.38
CA ASN A 285 10.45 17.57 19.60
C ASN A 285 9.32 18.58 19.31
N HIS A 286 8.11 18.10 19.02
CA HIS A 286 7.01 18.96 18.58
C HIS A 286 6.55 19.89 19.72
N PRO A 287 6.39 21.20 19.45
CA PRO A 287 5.92 22.18 20.45
C PRO A 287 4.51 21.85 20.96
N GLU A 288 3.72 21.15 20.15
CA GLU A 288 2.34 20.72 20.38
C GLU A 288 2.22 19.64 21.49
N TYR A 289 3.35 19.11 21.96
CA TYR A 289 3.46 18.20 23.12
C TYR A 289 4.01 18.90 24.37
N LYS A 290 4.15 20.23 24.34
CA LYS A 290 4.49 21.03 25.51
C LYS A 290 3.29 21.87 25.92
N GLU A 291 2.73 21.44 27.05
CA GLU A 291 1.57 21.96 27.80
C GLU A 291 0.19 21.64 27.21
#